data_AF-A5TTX3-F1
#
_entry.id   AF-A5TTX3-F1
#
_cell.length_a   1.000
_cell.length_b   1.000
_cell.length_c   1.000
_cell.angle_alpha   90.00
_cell.angle_beta   90.00
_cell.angle_gamma   90.00
#
_symmetry.space_group_name_H-M   'P 1'
#
loop_
_entity.id
_entity.type
_entity.pdbx_description
1 polymer ?
#
loop_
_entity_poly.entity_id
_entity_poly.type
_entity_poly.pdbx_seq_one_letter_code
_entity_poly.pdbx_strand_id
1 'polypeptide(L)'
;MNILILYKNIEDKDIIKDLKNNNVYFLNQKEYSYKKIKELKNKKDIQIIVCIGRNSFLLNIYSYFLNIPVVYTDNMKNIEDIETLLQNKLAYKIRRDLPVLMYHRVIDDKNEIGFYDTYVTKENFEKQMKYLSENNYTSLTFKDIQNGEYKKRFDKNKKYVIITFDDGYKDNLKNALPILKKYNMKIVLFLITSESYNKWDTDVENREKEKKFNLMSKEEVKELIASNLVEIGGHTTKHLDMPNVDLKKIEEDLKVSNKILEEITGYMPISFAYPWGRSTKDIREIVKKEGYKFAVSTEDGPACFSDDLFEIVRVGVYSDDSIEKFALKISGKYPFIREKRNEMKAFRNKIRKFFRIKTK
;
A
#
# COMPACT_ATOMS: atom_id res chain seq x y z
N MET A 1 13.08 7.26 11.77
CA MET A 1 12.15 7.53 12.91
C MET A 1 12.88 7.63 14.25
N ASN A 2 12.68 8.68 15.04
CA ASN A 2 13.27 8.86 16.39
C ASN A 2 12.36 8.34 17.51
N ILE A 3 12.87 7.41 18.32
CA ILE A 3 12.09 6.69 19.34
C ILE A 3 12.65 6.99 20.73
N LEU A 4 11.80 7.38 21.68
CA LEU A 4 12.15 7.45 23.10
C LEU A 4 11.61 6.23 23.84
N ILE A 5 12.48 5.51 24.51
CA ILE A 5 12.12 4.32 25.29
C ILE A 5 12.21 4.64 26.77
N LEU A 6 11.07 4.45 27.44
CA LEU A 6 10.93 4.53 28.89
C LEU A 6 11.05 3.13 29.48
N TYR A 7 12.18 2.84 30.12
CA TYR A 7 12.53 1.52 30.65
C TYR A 7 12.46 1.49 32.19
N LYS A 8 12.19 0.32 32.79
CA LYS A 8 12.08 0.18 34.25
C LYS A 8 13.41 -0.19 34.89
N ASN A 9 14.07 -1.23 34.38
CA ASN A 9 15.31 -1.79 34.93
C ASN A 9 16.42 -1.88 33.86
N ILE A 10 17.68 -2.03 34.28
CA ILE A 10 18.83 -2.09 33.36
C ILE A 10 18.73 -3.27 32.38
N GLU A 11 18.13 -4.39 32.80
CA GLU A 11 17.88 -5.58 31.96
C GLU A 11 16.95 -5.27 30.77
N ASP A 12 16.01 -4.32 30.91
CA ASP A 12 15.17 -3.86 29.79
C ASP A 12 16.01 -3.16 28.71
N LYS A 13 17.15 -2.59 29.09
CA LYS A 13 18.04 -1.82 28.21
C LYS A 13 18.81 -2.73 27.25
N ASP A 14 19.07 -3.99 27.63
CA ASP A 14 19.82 -4.96 26.83
C ASP A 14 18.95 -5.61 25.73
N ILE A 15 17.63 -5.75 25.95
CA ILE A 15 16.67 -6.28 24.95
C ILE A 15 16.56 -5.37 23.70
N ILE A 16 16.92 -4.09 23.85
CA ILE A 16 16.77 -3.06 22.81
C ILE A 16 18.10 -2.74 22.13
N LYS A 17 19.20 -3.37 22.56
CA LYS A 17 20.52 -3.18 21.96
C LYS A 17 20.54 -3.55 20.47
N ASP A 18 19.57 -4.32 19.99
CA ASP A 18 19.41 -4.71 18.58
C ASP A 18 18.48 -3.78 17.78
N LEU A 19 17.66 -2.95 18.44
CA LEU A 19 16.97 -1.81 17.81
C LEU A 19 17.93 -0.65 17.45
N LYS A 20 19.25 -0.91 17.45
CA LYS A 20 20.38 -0.01 17.17
C LYS A 20 20.43 0.52 15.74
N ASN A 21 19.30 0.90 15.17
CA ASN A 21 19.29 1.99 14.21
C ASN A 21 19.53 3.30 14.97
N ASN A 22 20.31 4.22 14.38
CA ASN A 22 20.90 5.42 15.00
C ASN A 22 19.94 6.48 15.62
N ASN A 23 18.71 6.12 15.98
CA ASN A 23 17.61 7.03 16.33
C ASN A 23 16.79 6.56 17.56
N VAL A 24 17.41 5.82 18.50
CA VAL A 24 16.77 5.34 19.74
C VAL A 24 17.37 6.01 20.97
N TYR A 25 16.51 6.54 21.84
CA TYR A 25 16.88 7.26 23.05
C TYR A 25 16.27 6.58 24.27
N PHE A 26 16.97 6.60 25.40
CA PHE A 26 16.54 5.93 26.62
C PHE A 26 16.33 6.93 27.76
N LEU A 27 15.27 6.74 28.54
CA LEU A 27 15.00 7.49 29.76
C LEU A 27 14.42 6.54 30.81
N ASN A 28 14.98 6.54 32.02
CA ASN A 28 14.47 5.67 33.08
C ASN A 28 13.06 6.13 33.49
N GLN A 29 12.16 5.18 33.77
CA GLN A 29 10.79 5.49 34.17
C GLN A 29 10.68 6.29 35.48
N LYS A 30 11.64 6.15 36.39
CA LYS A 30 11.72 6.94 37.63
C LYS A 30 12.11 8.39 37.39
N GLU A 31 12.61 8.69 36.19
CA GLU A 31 13.23 9.98 35.89
C GLU A 31 12.44 10.83 34.91
N TYR A 32 11.42 10.30 34.23
CA TYR A 32 10.70 11.07 33.22
C TYR A 32 9.82 12.16 33.86
N SER A 33 9.78 13.30 33.19
CA SER A 33 8.88 14.40 33.51
C SER A 33 8.46 15.08 32.22
N TYR A 34 7.38 15.87 32.26
CA TYR A 34 6.96 16.65 31.10
C TYR A 34 8.11 17.49 30.51
N LYS A 35 8.88 18.17 31.37
CA LYS A 35 10.01 19.02 30.95
C LYS A 35 11.09 18.21 30.23
N LYS A 36 11.48 17.05 30.77
CA LYS A 36 12.50 16.18 30.16
C LYS A 36 12.03 15.61 28.81
N ILE A 37 10.79 15.14 28.72
CA ILE A 37 10.24 14.62 27.46
C ILE A 37 10.14 15.74 26.42
N LYS A 38 9.70 16.94 26.81
CA LYS A 38 9.65 18.12 25.92
C LYS A 38 11.04 18.50 25.41
N GLU A 39 12.05 18.48 26.28
CA GLU A 39 13.43 18.76 25.91
C GLU A 39 13.96 17.72 24.92
N LEU A 40 13.77 16.43 25.19
CA LEU A 40 14.16 15.35 24.28
C LEU A 40 13.43 15.47 22.94
N LYS A 41 12.12 15.72 22.96
CA LYS A 41 11.33 15.97 21.74
C LYS A 41 11.96 17.09 20.90
N ASN A 42 12.32 18.20 21.51
CA ASN A 42 12.85 19.35 20.76
C ASN A 42 14.29 19.11 20.28
N LYS A 43 15.15 18.53 21.12
CA LYS A 43 16.57 18.30 20.81
C LYS A 43 16.80 17.14 19.85
N LYS A 44 16.01 16.07 20.00
CA LYS A 44 16.19 14.79 19.31
C LYS A 44 15.04 14.45 18.38
N ASP A 45 14.07 15.36 18.23
CA ASP A 45 12.91 15.19 17.36
C ASP A 45 12.17 13.88 17.62
N ILE A 46 11.91 13.57 18.90
CA ILE A 46 11.22 12.33 19.28
C ILE A 46 9.83 12.27 18.62
N GLN A 47 9.61 11.23 17.81
CA GLN A 47 8.37 11.02 17.06
C GLN A 47 7.42 10.04 17.74
N ILE A 48 7.93 9.14 18.58
CA ILE A 48 7.13 8.15 19.30
C ILE A 48 7.80 7.75 20.60
N ILE A 49 7.00 7.42 21.61
CA ILE A 49 7.46 6.92 22.90
C ILE A 49 7.06 5.45 23.03
N VAL A 50 7.99 4.61 23.46
CA VAL A 50 7.71 3.24 23.92
C VAL A 50 7.87 3.20 25.43
N CYS A 51 6.84 2.75 26.14
CA CYS A 51 6.86 2.60 27.59
C CYS A 51 6.79 1.11 27.93
N ILE A 52 7.83 0.59 28.59
CA ILE A 52 7.92 -0.81 28.99
C ILE A 52 7.12 -1.01 30.29
N GLY A 53 6.02 -1.75 30.22
CA GLY A 53 5.13 -1.97 31.33
C GLY A 53 3.74 -1.34 31.14
N ARG A 54 2.98 -1.36 32.24
CA ARG A 54 1.59 -0.91 32.29
C ARG A 54 1.38 0.55 31.89
N ASN A 55 0.16 0.81 31.40
CA ASN A 55 -0.35 2.12 31.04
C ASN A 55 -0.19 3.16 32.17
N SER A 56 0.36 4.33 31.85
CA SER A 56 0.61 5.43 32.79
C SER A 56 -0.26 6.64 32.46
N PHE A 57 -1.15 7.01 33.39
CA PHE A 57 -2.06 8.16 33.23
C PHE A 57 -1.30 9.48 32.97
N LEU A 58 -0.24 9.73 33.76
CA LEU A 58 0.61 10.91 33.61
C LEU A 58 1.28 10.97 32.24
N LEU A 59 1.81 9.84 31.77
CA LEU A 59 2.48 9.79 30.47
C LEU A 59 1.50 10.04 29.31
N ASN A 60 0.25 9.58 29.41
CA ASN A 60 -0.79 9.88 28.42
C ASN A 60 -1.13 11.38 28.39
N ILE A 61 -1.17 12.04 29.55
CA ILE A 61 -1.34 13.50 29.61
C ILE A 61 -0.19 14.20 28.89
N TYR A 62 1.05 13.79 29.17
CA TYR A 62 2.23 14.40 28.52
C TYR A 62 2.22 14.15 27.00
N SER A 63 1.91 12.93 26.58
CA SER A 63 1.74 12.53 25.18
C SER A 63 0.74 13.42 24.44
N TYR A 64 -0.40 13.70 25.07
CA TYR A 64 -1.43 14.57 24.52
C TYR A 64 -0.91 16.00 24.30
N PHE A 65 -0.38 16.63 25.35
CA PHE A 65 0.13 18.01 25.27
C PHE A 65 1.36 18.16 24.39
N LEU A 66 2.20 17.13 24.31
CA LEU A 66 3.39 17.13 23.45
C LEU A 66 3.10 16.63 22.05
N ASN A 67 1.89 16.13 21.77
CA ASN A 67 1.52 15.50 20.51
C ASN A 67 2.51 14.39 20.07
N ILE A 68 2.98 13.56 21.01
CA ILE A 68 3.85 12.42 20.73
C ILE A 68 3.07 11.13 21.05
N PRO A 69 2.83 10.21 20.10
CA PRO A 69 2.17 8.93 20.38
C PRO A 69 2.98 8.09 21.38
N VAL A 70 2.28 7.33 22.22
CA VAL A 70 2.86 6.39 23.18
C VAL A 70 2.39 4.97 22.86
N VAL A 71 3.33 4.03 22.95
CA VAL A 71 3.10 2.60 22.86
C VAL A 71 3.46 1.98 24.20
N TYR A 72 2.55 1.20 24.78
CA TYR A 72 2.82 0.42 25.99
C TYR A 72 3.04 -1.03 25.60
N THR A 73 4.04 -1.68 26.17
CA THR A 73 4.28 -3.11 25.97
C THR A 73 4.84 -3.74 27.24
N ASP A 74 4.27 -4.88 27.62
CA ASP A 74 4.74 -5.71 28.73
C ASP A 74 5.70 -6.83 28.25
N ASN A 75 5.85 -7.01 26.93
CA ASN A 75 6.60 -8.11 26.32
C ASN A 75 7.40 -7.61 25.12
N MET A 76 8.72 -7.62 25.23
CA MET A 76 9.67 -7.16 24.21
C MET A 76 10.40 -8.32 23.51
N LYS A 77 9.86 -9.55 23.58
CA LYS A 77 10.56 -10.74 23.05
C LYS A 77 10.70 -10.77 21.52
N ASN A 78 9.93 -9.97 20.77
CA ASN A 78 10.02 -9.89 19.31
C ASN A 78 10.07 -8.42 18.85
N ILE A 79 11.17 -8.04 18.20
CA ILE A 79 11.40 -6.69 17.68
C ILE A 79 10.46 -6.35 16.52
N GLU A 80 10.07 -7.34 15.71
CA GLU A 80 9.18 -7.13 14.56
C GLU A 80 7.78 -6.70 14.99
N ASP A 81 7.28 -7.23 16.11
CA ASP A 81 5.97 -6.86 16.67
C ASP A 81 5.98 -5.42 17.16
N ILE A 82 7.08 -5.00 17.80
CA ILE A 82 7.24 -3.62 18.29
C ILE A 82 7.33 -2.66 17.11
N GLU A 83 8.15 -2.96 16.12
CA GLU A 83 8.34 -2.07 14.98
C GLU A 83 7.04 -1.89 14.21
N THR A 84 6.30 -2.97 13.94
CA THR A 84 4.97 -2.92 13.33
C THR A 84 4.02 -2.04 14.15
N LEU A 85 3.96 -2.27 15.47
CA LEU A 85 3.12 -1.47 16.36
C LEU A 85 3.50 0.03 16.36
N LEU A 86 4.79 0.36 16.29
CA LEU A 86 5.26 1.74 16.19
C LEU A 86 4.85 2.40 14.88
N GLN A 87 5.04 1.70 13.76
CA GLN A 87 4.66 2.16 12.43
C GLN A 87 3.16 2.44 12.38
N ASN A 88 2.34 1.51 12.90
CA ASN A 88 0.89 1.65 12.94
C ASN A 88 0.49 2.83 13.83
N LYS A 89 1.04 2.93 15.04
CA LYS A 89 0.74 4.04 15.96
C LYS A 89 1.12 5.38 15.39
N LEU A 90 2.24 5.49 14.70
CA LEU A 90 2.64 6.72 14.03
C LEU A 90 1.68 7.05 12.88
N ALA A 91 1.42 6.10 11.97
CA ALA A 91 0.54 6.27 10.82
C ALA A 91 -0.87 6.74 11.24
N TYR A 92 -1.47 6.08 12.23
CA TYR A 92 -2.78 6.44 12.77
C TYR A 92 -2.79 7.76 13.54
N LYS A 93 -1.68 8.13 14.19
CA LYS A 93 -1.55 9.42 14.89
C LYS A 93 -1.51 10.59 13.91
N ILE A 94 -0.72 10.48 12.83
CA ILE A 94 -0.58 11.54 11.82
C ILE A 94 -1.64 11.44 10.71
N ARG A 95 -2.38 10.32 10.66
CA ARG A 95 -3.39 9.98 9.64
C ARG A 95 -2.85 10.08 8.22
N ARG A 96 -1.66 9.50 8.02
CA ARG A 96 -0.93 9.51 6.75
C ARG A 96 -0.04 8.28 6.65
N ASP A 97 0.01 7.66 5.49
CA ASP A 97 0.88 6.51 5.20
C ASP A 97 1.37 6.49 3.73
N LEU A 98 2.09 5.46 3.30
CA LEU A 98 2.59 5.22 1.94
C LEU A 98 1.41 5.02 0.98
N PRO A 99 1.15 5.96 0.05
CA PRO A 99 0.12 5.77 -0.97
C PRO A 99 0.55 4.70 -1.98
N VAL A 100 -0.37 3.77 -2.25
CA VAL A 100 -0.26 2.79 -3.35
C VAL A 100 -1.35 3.15 -4.35
N LEU A 101 -0.98 3.62 -5.54
CA LEU A 101 -1.91 4.06 -6.57
C LEU A 101 -2.27 2.91 -7.50
N MET A 102 -3.50 2.88 -7.97
CA MET A 102 -3.98 1.88 -8.93
C MET A 102 -4.44 2.57 -10.21
N TYR A 103 -3.73 2.27 -11.29
CA TYR A 103 -4.08 2.58 -12.68
C TYR A 103 -4.39 1.28 -13.42
N HIS A 104 -5.01 1.37 -14.59
CA HIS A 104 -5.10 0.24 -15.52
C HIS A 104 -4.66 0.69 -16.92
N ARG A 105 -5.36 1.68 -17.50
CA ARG A 105 -5.10 2.16 -18.86
C ARG A 105 -4.61 3.60 -18.94
N VAL A 106 -3.71 3.87 -19.89
CA VAL A 106 -3.28 5.23 -20.28
C VAL A 106 -3.57 5.47 -21.76
N ILE A 107 -4.75 6.00 -22.05
CA ILE A 107 -5.27 6.09 -23.42
C ILE A 107 -4.76 7.33 -24.16
N ASP A 108 -4.66 7.26 -25.48
CA ASP A 108 -4.24 8.40 -26.31
C ASP A 108 -5.28 9.53 -26.25
N ASP A 109 -6.54 9.22 -26.52
CA ASP A 109 -7.64 10.18 -26.53
C ASP A 109 -9.01 9.55 -26.21
N LYS A 110 -10.05 10.39 -26.21
CA LYS A 110 -11.41 10.01 -25.79
C LYS A 110 -12.08 8.93 -26.67
N ASN A 111 -11.58 8.65 -27.87
CA ASN A 111 -12.13 7.61 -28.74
C ASN A 111 -11.79 6.19 -28.27
N GLU A 112 -10.83 6.07 -27.36
CA GLU A 112 -10.43 4.80 -26.73
C GLU A 112 -11.15 4.54 -25.39
N ILE A 113 -12.07 5.42 -25.00
CA ILE A 113 -12.90 5.26 -23.80
C ILE A 113 -13.73 3.99 -23.90
N GLY A 114 -13.70 3.23 -22.82
CA GLY A 114 -14.53 2.06 -22.57
C GLY A 114 -15.76 2.38 -21.73
N PHE A 115 -16.46 1.34 -21.32
CA PHE A 115 -17.56 1.43 -20.36
C PHE A 115 -17.05 1.72 -18.94
N TYR A 116 -16.00 1.03 -18.49
CA TYR A 116 -15.41 1.20 -17.17
C TYR A 116 -14.46 2.38 -17.13
N ASP A 117 -14.51 3.13 -16.02
CA ASP A 117 -13.74 4.36 -15.83
C ASP A 117 -12.29 4.12 -15.36
N THR A 118 -11.74 2.93 -15.58
CA THR A 118 -10.39 2.52 -15.15
C THR A 118 -9.31 2.99 -16.14
N TYR A 119 -9.41 4.23 -16.61
CA TYR A 119 -8.46 4.82 -17.53
C TYR A 119 -8.10 6.25 -17.14
N VAL A 120 -6.95 6.70 -17.63
CA VAL A 120 -6.58 8.12 -17.69
C VAL A 120 -6.13 8.44 -19.11
N THR A 121 -6.28 9.69 -19.56
CA THR A 121 -5.63 10.12 -20.81
C THR A 121 -4.13 10.26 -20.59
N LYS A 122 -3.36 10.11 -21.67
CA LYS A 122 -1.91 10.34 -21.70
C LYS A 122 -1.53 11.71 -21.15
N GLU A 123 -2.30 12.75 -21.49
CA GLU A 123 -2.11 14.10 -20.97
C GLU A 123 -2.28 14.17 -19.44
N ASN A 124 -3.35 13.57 -18.90
CA ASN A 124 -3.59 13.56 -17.46
C ASN A 124 -2.54 12.73 -16.72
N PHE A 125 -2.14 11.59 -17.27
CA PHE A 125 -1.06 10.78 -16.71
C PHE A 125 0.25 11.56 -16.67
N GLU A 126 0.60 12.29 -17.73
CA GLU A 126 1.78 13.15 -17.75
C GLU A 126 1.71 14.26 -16.67
N LYS A 127 0.56 14.94 -16.54
CA LYS A 127 0.36 15.94 -15.48
C LYS A 127 0.57 15.35 -14.09
N GLN A 128 0.09 14.14 -13.85
CA GLN A 128 0.23 13.43 -12.58
C GLN A 128 1.69 13.05 -12.30
N MET A 129 2.41 12.48 -13.27
CA MET A 129 3.82 12.13 -13.12
C MET A 129 4.72 13.37 -12.93
N LYS A 130 4.43 14.44 -13.68
CA LYS A 130 5.08 15.75 -13.50
C LYS A 130 4.86 16.28 -12.09
N TYR A 131 3.63 16.22 -11.58
CA TYR A 131 3.32 16.66 -10.22
C TYR A 131 4.10 15.88 -9.17
N LEU A 132 4.19 14.55 -9.31
CA LEU A 132 5.00 13.71 -8.42
C LEU A 132 6.46 14.15 -8.41
N SER A 133 7.04 14.34 -9.60
CA SER A 133 8.43 14.79 -9.78
C SER A 133 8.67 16.16 -9.13
N GLU A 134 7.83 17.16 -9.43
CA GLU A 134 7.99 18.53 -8.93
C GLU A 134 7.72 18.66 -7.42
N ASN A 135 6.99 17.72 -6.82
CA ASN A 135 6.67 17.72 -5.39
C ASN A 135 7.57 16.80 -4.55
N ASN A 136 8.70 16.36 -5.12
CA ASN A 136 9.72 15.51 -4.48
C ASN A 136 9.19 14.14 -4.04
N TYR A 137 8.29 13.53 -4.82
CA TYR A 137 7.93 12.13 -4.64
C TYR A 137 8.98 11.23 -5.30
N THR A 138 9.32 10.17 -4.60
CA THR A 138 10.12 9.06 -5.12
C THR A 138 9.20 7.85 -5.28
N SER A 139 9.03 7.40 -6.52
CA SER A 139 8.34 6.15 -6.81
C SER A 139 9.17 4.95 -6.34
N LEU A 140 8.56 4.05 -5.59
CA LEU A 140 9.13 2.76 -5.18
C LEU A 140 8.34 1.62 -5.83
N THR A 141 9.00 0.47 -5.97
CA THR A 141 8.33 -0.81 -6.26
C THR A 141 8.32 -1.70 -5.02
N PHE A 142 7.60 -2.83 -5.04
CA PHE A 142 7.62 -3.79 -3.92
C PHE A 142 9.00 -4.45 -3.74
N LYS A 143 9.75 -4.60 -4.84
CA LYS A 143 11.15 -5.05 -4.86
C LYS A 143 12.09 -4.09 -4.15
N ASP A 144 11.84 -2.78 -4.24
CA ASP A 144 12.61 -1.76 -3.51
C ASP A 144 12.40 -1.85 -1.98
N ILE A 145 11.31 -2.48 -1.52
CA ILE A 145 10.92 -2.55 -0.09
C ILE A 145 10.83 -3.97 0.48
N GLN A 146 11.28 -4.97 -0.27
CA GLN A 146 11.05 -6.39 0.02
C GLN A 146 11.73 -6.92 1.28
N ASN A 147 12.66 -6.16 1.87
CA ASN A 147 13.39 -6.54 3.07
C ASN A 147 13.06 -5.61 4.25
N GLY A 148 11.94 -4.88 4.18
CA GLY A 148 11.47 -4.02 5.27
C GLY A 148 11.80 -2.54 5.09
N GLU A 149 12.28 -2.09 3.93
CA GLU A 149 12.63 -0.69 3.69
C GLU A 149 11.41 0.25 3.79
N TYR A 150 10.19 -0.27 3.59
CA TYR A 150 8.94 0.48 3.80
C TYR A 150 8.81 1.03 5.23
N LYS A 151 9.54 0.51 6.21
CA LYS A 151 9.56 1.04 7.59
C LYS A 151 10.22 2.42 7.69
N LYS A 152 10.98 2.83 6.67
CA LYS A 152 11.59 4.17 6.53
C LYS A 152 10.67 5.21 5.88
N ARG A 153 9.43 4.85 5.55
CA ARG A 153 8.47 5.74 4.86
C ARG A 153 8.11 7.02 5.61
N PHE A 154 8.39 7.09 6.91
CA PHE A 154 8.18 8.28 7.75
C PHE A 154 9.44 9.13 7.94
N ASP A 155 10.54 8.81 7.25
CA ASP A 155 11.75 9.61 7.33
C ASP A 155 11.53 11.02 6.77
N LYS A 156 12.20 11.99 7.38
CA LYS A 156 12.03 13.41 7.05
C LYS A 156 12.43 13.68 5.60
N ASN A 157 11.71 14.61 4.97
CA ASN A 157 11.96 15.10 3.61
C ASN A 157 11.86 14.04 2.51
N LYS A 158 11.40 12.83 2.82
CA LYS A 158 11.09 11.81 1.83
C LYS A 158 9.57 11.73 1.65
N LYS A 159 9.13 11.67 0.40
CA LYS A 159 7.76 11.32 0.04
C LYS A 159 7.85 10.14 -0.90
N TYR A 160 7.27 9.03 -0.49
CA TYR A 160 7.26 7.82 -1.29
C TYR A 160 5.87 7.58 -1.86
N VAL A 161 5.82 6.95 -3.03
CA VAL A 161 4.58 6.48 -3.66
C VAL A 161 4.87 5.16 -4.36
N ILE A 162 3.94 4.22 -4.32
CA ILE A 162 3.97 3.05 -5.20
C ILE A 162 2.93 3.30 -6.28
N ILE A 163 3.33 3.22 -7.55
CA ILE A 163 2.43 3.37 -8.69
C ILE A 163 2.21 1.98 -9.26
N THR A 164 0.96 1.52 -9.28
CA THR A 164 0.62 0.18 -9.79
C THR A 164 -0.28 0.26 -11.00
N PHE A 165 -0.07 -0.67 -11.93
CA PHE A 165 -0.90 -0.92 -13.10
C PHE A 165 -1.40 -2.36 -13.04
N ASP A 166 -2.66 -2.58 -13.42
CA ASP A 166 -3.25 -3.91 -13.53
C ASP A 166 -3.39 -4.34 -14.99
N ASP A 167 -3.60 -5.64 -15.18
CA ASP A 167 -3.98 -6.35 -16.40
C ASP A 167 -2.91 -6.50 -17.50
N GLY A 168 -2.05 -5.50 -17.70
CA GLY A 168 -1.02 -5.55 -18.76
C GLY A 168 -1.49 -5.04 -20.12
N TYR A 169 -2.28 -3.96 -20.15
CA TYR A 169 -2.72 -3.34 -21.40
C TYR A 169 -1.56 -2.82 -22.25
N LYS A 170 -1.69 -2.91 -23.58
CA LYS A 170 -0.68 -2.40 -24.54
C LYS A 170 -0.36 -0.92 -24.36
N ASP A 171 -1.34 -0.14 -23.92
CA ASP A 171 -1.15 1.29 -23.69
C ASP A 171 -0.22 1.61 -22.49
N ASN A 172 0.05 0.64 -21.61
CA ASN A 172 1.10 0.78 -20.58
C ASN A 172 2.50 0.89 -21.21
N LEU A 173 2.79 0.09 -22.23
CA LEU A 173 4.04 0.20 -23.01
C LEU A 173 4.03 1.43 -23.92
N LYS A 174 2.98 1.60 -24.73
CA LYS A 174 2.93 2.64 -25.76
C LYS A 174 2.90 4.06 -25.16
N ASN A 175 2.08 4.27 -24.13
CA ASN A 175 1.76 5.61 -23.62
C ASN A 175 2.35 5.88 -22.24
N ALA A 176 2.28 4.93 -21.31
CA ALA A 176 2.80 5.16 -19.96
C ALA A 176 4.34 5.16 -19.93
N LEU A 177 5.01 4.19 -20.55
CA LEU A 177 6.47 4.05 -20.47
C LEU A 177 7.26 5.29 -20.90
N PRO A 178 6.96 5.98 -22.02
CA PRO A 178 7.66 7.21 -22.39
C PRO A 178 7.58 8.30 -21.32
N ILE A 179 6.42 8.44 -20.67
CA ILE A 179 6.19 9.41 -19.59
C ILE A 179 6.94 8.99 -18.33
N LEU A 180 6.91 7.70 -17.98
CA LEU A 180 7.67 7.15 -16.85
C LEU A 180 9.18 7.40 -17.02
N LYS A 181 9.73 7.19 -18.22
CA LYS A 181 11.13 7.53 -18.55
C LYS A 181 11.42 9.02 -18.38
N LYS A 182 10.53 9.89 -18.88
CA LYS A 182 10.68 11.36 -18.79
C LYS A 182 10.80 11.86 -17.34
N TYR A 183 10.04 11.28 -16.41
CA TYR A 183 10.01 11.70 -15.01
C TYR A 183 10.77 10.75 -14.06
N ASN A 184 11.47 9.75 -14.59
CA ASN A 184 12.17 8.71 -13.84
C ASN A 184 11.29 8.05 -12.76
N MET A 185 10.08 7.68 -13.15
CA MET A 185 9.09 7.05 -12.27
C MET A 185 9.08 5.54 -12.47
N LYS A 186 9.19 4.80 -11.37
CA LYS A 186 9.04 3.36 -11.31
C LYS A 186 7.58 2.97 -11.09
N ILE A 187 7.19 1.81 -11.63
CA ILE A 187 5.87 1.22 -11.44
C ILE A 187 5.97 -0.27 -11.09
N VAL A 188 4.87 -0.80 -10.57
CA VAL A 188 4.60 -2.24 -10.51
C VAL A 188 3.47 -2.55 -11.49
N LEU A 189 3.67 -3.50 -12.41
CA LEU A 189 2.64 -4.00 -13.30
C LEU A 189 2.21 -5.40 -12.86
N PHE A 190 0.95 -5.57 -12.48
CA PHE A 190 0.36 -6.87 -12.17
C PHE A 190 -0.16 -7.50 -13.45
N LEU A 191 0.55 -8.52 -13.94
CA LEU A 191 0.34 -9.05 -15.28
C LEU A 191 -0.55 -10.31 -15.28
N ILE A 192 -1.54 -10.32 -16.18
CA ILE A 192 -2.31 -11.51 -16.54
C ILE A 192 -1.51 -12.28 -17.60
N THR A 193 -1.30 -13.58 -17.38
CA THR A 193 -0.28 -14.32 -18.14
C THR A 193 -0.80 -15.09 -19.35
N SER A 194 -2.11 -15.30 -19.46
CA SER A 194 -2.71 -16.23 -20.44
C SER A 194 -3.88 -15.65 -21.25
N GLU A 195 -4.01 -14.33 -21.33
CA GLU A 195 -5.01 -13.65 -22.18
C GLU A 195 -4.35 -12.65 -23.12
N SER A 196 -4.98 -12.41 -24.28
CA SER A 196 -4.50 -11.45 -25.28
C SER A 196 -5.32 -10.15 -25.32
N TYR A 197 -6.46 -10.13 -24.62
CA TYR A 197 -7.33 -8.97 -24.44
C TYR A 197 -8.15 -9.14 -23.14
N ASN A 198 -8.86 -8.09 -22.74
CA ASN A 198 -9.67 -8.01 -21.52
C ASN A 198 -10.95 -8.88 -21.50
N LYS A 199 -10.82 -10.19 -21.73
CA LYS A 199 -11.94 -11.14 -21.79
C LYS A 199 -12.84 -11.11 -20.56
N TRP A 200 -12.26 -10.92 -19.38
CA TRP A 200 -13.01 -10.91 -18.12
C TRP A 200 -14.05 -9.78 -18.08
N ASP A 201 -13.89 -8.71 -18.88
CA ASP A 201 -14.82 -7.58 -18.96
C ASP A 201 -15.62 -7.55 -20.28
N THR A 202 -15.16 -8.19 -21.37
CA THR A 202 -15.86 -8.23 -22.66
C THR A 202 -16.83 -9.41 -22.79
N ASP A 203 -16.44 -10.56 -22.23
CA ASP A 203 -17.11 -11.85 -22.44
C ASP A 203 -18.01 -12.19 -21.24
N VAL A 204 -18.82 -11.21 -20.83
CA VAL A 204 -19.68 -11.25 -19.64
C VAL A 204 -21.16 -11.28 -20.01
N GLU A 205 -21.97 -11.98 -19.23
CA GLU A 205 -23.42 -12.12 -19.49
C GLU A 205 -24.28 -11.18 -18.64
N ASN A 206 -23.89 -10.92 -17.39
CA ASN A 206 -24.74 -10.27 -16.38
C ASN A 206 -24.29 -8.87 -15.97
N ARG A 207 -23.46 -8.23 -16.80
CA ARG A 207 -23.04 -6.84 -16.60
C ARG A 207 -22.69 -6.20 -17.94
N GLU A 208 -22.55 -4.88 -17.92
CA GLU A 208 -22.18 -4.11 -19.08
C GLU A 208 -20.83 -4.57 -19.64
N LYS A 209 -20.80 -4.75 -20.96
CA LYS A 209 -19.64 -5.26 -21.67
C LYS A 209 -18.67 -4.13 -21.95
N GLU A 210 -17.41 -4.40 -21.65
CA GLU A 210 -16.34 -3.50 -22.04
C GLU A 210 -16.02 -3.62 -23.53
N LYS A 211 -15.43 -2.58 -24.10
CA LYS A 211 -14.77 -2.62 -25.40
C LYS A 211 -13.53 -3.52 -25.31
N LYS A 212 -13.25 -4.21 -26.40
CA LYS A 212 -12.05 -5.04 -26.50
C LYS A 212 -10.79 -4.18 -26.55
N PHE A 213 -9.90 -4.39 -25.59
CA PHE A 213 -8.59 -3.77 -25.49
C PHE A 213 -7.51 -4.85 -25.44
N ASN A 214 -6.46 -4.68 -26.26
CA ASN A 214 -5.39 -5.67 -26.35
C ASN A 214 -4.44 -5.57 -25.14
N LEU A 215 -4.00 -6.73 -24.68
CA LEU A 215 -2.91 -6.87 -23.71
C LEU A 215 -1.57 -6.99 -24.44
N MET A 216 -0.50 -6.69 -23.72
CA MET A 216 0.87 -6.84 -24.23
C MET A 216 1.20 -8.30 -24.54
N SER A 217 1.94 -8.55 -25.61
CA SER A 217 2.62 -9.83 -25.83
C SER A 217 3.77 -10.03 -24.84
N LYS A 218 4.30 -11.25 -24.75
CA LYS A 218 5.47 -11.54 -23.91
C LYS A 218 6.69 -10.70 -24.31
N GLU A 219 6.87 -10.44 -25.60
CA GLU A 219 7.95 -9.63 -26.17
C GLU A 219 7.77 -8.15 -25.80
N GLU A 220 6.54 -7.63 -25.89
CA GLU A 220 6.21 -6.25 -25.47
C GLU A 220 6.42 -6.08 -23.96
N VAL A 221 6.10 -7.08 -23.14
CA VAL A 221 6.41 -7.05 -21.69
C VAL A 221 7.93 -7.06 -21.46
N LYS A 222 8.71 -7.85 -22.21
CA LYS A 222 10.17 -7.82 -22.11
C LYS A 222 10.76 -6.46 -22.50
N GLU A 223 10.20 -5.80 -23.51
CA GLU A 223 10.55 -4.42 -23.88
C GLU A 223 10.27 -3.44 -22.73
N LEU A 224 9.11 -3.57 -22.08
CA LEU A 224 8.73 -2.76 -20.93
C LEU A 224 9.73 -2.91 -19.76
N ILE A 225 10.11 -4.15 -19.44
CA ILE A 225 11.06 -4.47 -18.37
C ILE A 225 12.47 -3.92 -18.66
N ALA A 226 12.90 -3.92 -19.93
CA ALA A 226 14.21 -3.42 -20.34
C ALA A 226 14.47 -1.94 -19.99
N SER A 227 13.41 -1.20 -19.61
CA SER A 227 13.53 0.17 -19.10
C SER A 227 14.16 0.29 -17.70
N ASN A 228 14.21 -0.80 -16.91
CA ASN A 228 14.57 -0.82 -15.48
C ASN A 228 13.65 0.02 -14.57
N LEU A 229 12.48 0.45 -15.06
CA LEU A 229 11.49 1.21 -14.28
C LEU A 229 10.31 0.35 -13.83
N VAL A 230 10.22 -0.91 -14.28
CA VAL A 230 9.02 -1.73 -14.10
C VAL A 230 9.36 -3.00 -13.33
N GLU A 231 8.68 -3.20 -12.20
CA GLU A 231 8.53 -4.51 -11.57
C GLU A 231 7.29 -5.20 -12.10
N ILE A 232 7.40 -6.46 -12.50
CA ILE A 232 6.23 -7.30 -12.79
C ILE A 232 5.83 -8.10 -11.54
N GLY A 233 4.54 -8.02 -11.19
CA GLY A 233 3.86 -8.83 -10.18
C GLY A 233 2.80 -9.74 -10.80
N GLY A 234 2.22 -10.62 -9.98
CA GLY A 234 1.23 -11.58 -10.43
C GLY A 234 -0.21 -11.07 -10.41
N HIS A 235 -1.02 -11.49 -11.39
CA HIS A 235 -2.44 -11.17 -11.48
C HIS A 235 -3.30 -12.34 -12.00
N THR A 236 -2.97 -13.57 -11.59
CA THR A 236 -3.56 -14.84 -12.07
C THR A 236 -3.32 -15.10 -13.57
N THR A 237 -3.73 -16.25 -14.09
CA THR A 237 -3.56 -16.52 -15.53
C THR A 237 -4.61 -15.84 -16.40
N LYS A 238 -5.85 -15.72 -15.91
CA LYS A 238 -7.04 -15.30 -16.68
C LYS A 238 -7.96 -14.33 -15.92
N HIS A 239 -7.42 -13.58 -14.96
CA HIS A 239 -8.19 -12.67 -14.10
C HIS A 239 -9.31 -13.41 -13.33
N LEU A 240 -8.93 -14.44 -12.56
CA LEU A 240 -9.88 -15.30 -11.83
C LEU A 240 -10.68 -14.53 -10.78
N ASP A 241 -12.00 -14.76 -10.69
CA ASP A 241 -12.81 -14.26 -9.57
C ASP A 241 -12.55 -15.15 -8.34
N MET A 242 -11.39 -14.94 -7.72
CA MET A 242 -10.81 -15.86 -6.74
C MET A 242 -11.80 -16.29 -5.63
N PRO A 243 -12.62 -15.41 -5.01
CA PRO A 243 -13.61 -15.83 -4.02
C PRO A 243 -14.65 -16.84 -4.51
N ASN A 244 -14.86 -16.92 -5.83
CA ASN A 244 -15.83 -17.79 -6.50
C ASN A 244 -15.16 -18.99 -7.20
N VAL A 245 -13.87 -19.22 -6.97
CA VAL A 245 -13.11 -20.34 -7.53
C VAL A 245 -12.66 -21.26 -6.39
N ASP A 246 -12.65 -22.57 -6.67
CA ASP A 246 -12.14 -23.57 -5.71
C ASP A 246 -10.67 -23.30 -5.35
N LEU A 247 -10.33 -23.42 -4.06
CA LEU A 247 -9.01 -23.09 -3.53
C LEU A 247 -7.88 -23.87 -4.22
N LYS A 248 -8.09 -25.14 -4.56
CA LYS A 248 -7.08 -25.95 -5.26
C LYS A 248 -6.82 -25.43 -6.67
N LYS A 249 -7.88 -25.00 -7.37
CA LYS A 249 -7.74 -24.39 -8.71
C LYS A 249 -6.98 -23.05 -8.64
N ILE A 250 -7.15 -22.29 -7.56
CA ILE A 250 -6.38 -21.06 -7.33
C ILE A 250 -4.90 -21.41 -7.14
N GLU A 251 -4.57 -22.39 -6.30
CA GLU A 251 -3.18 -22.84 -6.13
C GLU A 251 -2.55 -23.29 -7.46
N GLU A 252 -3.28 -24.07 -8.26
CA GLU A 252 -2.84 -24.53 -9.58
C GLU A 252 -2.63 -23.35 -10.55
N ASP A 253 -3.56 -22.39 -10.58
CA ASP A 253 -3.46 -21.17 -11.41
C ASP A 253 -2.23 -20.33 -11.04
N LEU A 254 -2.00 -20.09 -9.74
CA LEU A 254 -0.88 -19.28 -9.28
C LEU A 254 0.46 -19.93 -9.63
N LYS A 255 0.57 -21.26 -9.54
CA LYS A 255 1.78 -21.99 -9.97
C LYS A 255 2.06 -21.80 -11.46
N VAL A 256 1.03 -21.91 -12.29
CA VAL A 256 1.16 -21.69 -13.74
C VAL A 256 1.51 -20.24 -14.04
N SER A 257 0.82 -19.29 -13.40
CA SER A 257 1.07 -17.86 -13.59
C SER A 257 2.50 -17.49 -13.16
N ASN A 258 2.95 -17.94 -11.99
CA ASN A 258 4.30 -17.71 -11.49
C ASN A 258 5.38 -18.25 -12.44
N LYS A 259 5.19 -19.46 -12.98
CA LYS A 259 6.12 -20.04 -13.95
C LYS A 259 6.22 -19.19 -15.22
N ILE A 260 5.08 -18.75 -15.77
CA ILE A 260 5.07 -17.90 -16.96
C ILE A 260 5.74 -16.54 -16.66
N LEU A 261 5.50 -15.96 -15.48
CA LEU A 261 6.14 -14.72 -15.06
C LEU A 261 7.65 -14.89 -14.95
N GLU A 262 8.13 -15.96 -14.31
CA GLU A 262 9.55 -16.28 -14.20
C GLU A 262 10.20 -16.46 -15.58
N GLU A 263 9.53 -17.11 -16.54
CA GLU A 263 10.02 -17.23 -17.94
C GLU A 263 10.14 -15.87 -18.65
N ILE A 264 9.27 -14.91 -18.33
CA ILE A 264 9.27 -13.57 -18.93
C ILE A 264 10.33 -12.69 -18.27
N THR A 265 10.42 -12.70 -16.94
CA THR A 265 11.18 -11.74 -16.14
C THR A 265 12.54 -12.23 -15.66
N GLY A 266 12.75 -13.55 -15.64
CA GLY A 266 13.90 -14.20 -15.02
C GLY A 266 13.87 -14.21 -13.48
N TYR A 267 12.75 -13.88 -12.85
CA TYR A 267 12.59 -13.94 -11.39
C TYR A 267 11.16 -14.30 -10.96
N MET A 268 11.05 -14.96 -9.80
CA MET A 268 9.74 -15.24 -9.19
C MET A 268 9.08 -13.95 -8.69
N PRO A 269 7.80 -13.70 -9.01
CA PRO A 269 7.11 -12.48 -8.60
C PRO A 269 6.97 -12.42 -7.07
N ILE A 270 7.19 -11.24 -6.49
CA ILE A 270 7.11 -11.03 -5.04
C ILE A 270 5.90 -10.21 -4.61
N SER A 271 5.18 -9.62 -5.56
CA SER A 271 3.95 -8.86 -5.32
C SER A 271 2.79 -9.40 -6.16
N PHE A 272 1.60 -9.43 -5.58
CA PHE A 272 0.38 -9.91 -6.23
C PHE A 272 -0.74 -8.86 -6.18
N ALA A 273 -1.59 -8.77 -7.20
CA ALA A 273 -2.87 -8.06 -7.09
C ALA A 273 -4.01 -9.06 -7.20
N TYR A 274 -4.97 -8.98 -6.28
CA TYR A 274 -6.19 -9.77 -6.38
C TYR A 274 -7.05 -9.22 -7.53
N PRO A 275 -7.51 -10.03 -8.50
CA PRO A 275 -8.51 -9.61 -9.48
C PRO A 275 -9.73 -8.97 -8.79
N TRP A 276 -10.16 -7.82 -9.30
CA TRP A 276 -11.17 -6.93 -8.68
C TRP A 276 -10.86 -6.48 -7.23
N GLY A 277 -9.66 -6.75 -6.72
CA GLY A 277 -9.24 -6.50 -5.35
C GLY A 277 -9.85 -7.43 -4.29
N ARG A 278 -10.49 -8.53 -4.70
CA ARG A 278 -11.27 -9.39 -3.80
C ARG A 278 -10.46 -10.58 -3.31
N SER A 279 -10.43 -10.79 -2.00
CA SER A 279 -9.77 -11.95 -1.38
C SER A 279 -10.55 -12.45 -0.17
N THR A 280 -10.23 -13.68 0.25
CA THR A 280 -10.60 -14.24 1.55
C THR A 280 -9.33 -14.57 2.34
N LYS A 281 -9.46 -14.87 3.63
CA LYS A 281 -8.31 -15.29 4.44
C LYS A 281 -7.57 -16.48 3.83
N ASP A 282 -8.29 -17.51 3.38
CA ASP A 282 -7.68 -18.72 2.80
C ASP A 282 -6.96 -18.40 1.48
N ILE A 283 -7.52 -17.53 0.66
CA ILE A 283 -6.87 -17.04 -0.57
C ILE A 283 -5.57 -16.29 -0.24
N ARG A 284 -5.56 -15.46 0.81
CA ARG A 284 -4.34 -14.75 1.24
C ARG A 284 -3.25 -15.71 1.73
N GLU A 285 -3.62 -16.77 2.44
CA GLU A 285 -2.67 -17.81 2.86
C GLU A 285 -2.11 -18.57 1.66
N ILE A 286 -2.91 -18.84 0.62
CA ILE A 286 -2.43 -19.44 -0.63
C ILE A 286 -1.41 -18.52 -1.31
N VAL A 287 -1.74 -17.24 -1.49
CA VAL A 287 -0.81 -16.26 -2.09
C VAL A 287 0.51 -16.20 -1.30
N LYS A 288 0.45 -16.21 0.03
CA LYS A 288 1.66 -16.26 0.87
C LYS A 288 2.48 -17.54 0.66
N LYS A 289 1.83 -18.71 0.57
CA LYS A 289 2.49 -20.00 0.33
C LYS A 289 3.17 -20.09 -1.04
N GLU A 290 2.62 -19.42 -2.05
CA GLU A 290 3.18 -19.36 -3.40
C GLU A 290 4.39 -18.40 -3.53
N GLY A 291 4.88 -17.86 -2.41
CA GLY A 291 6.16 -17.12 -2.34
C GLY A 291 6.04 -15.61 -2.47
N TYR A 292 4.82 -15.07 -2.59
CA TYR A 292 4.59 -13.63 -2.59
C TYR A 292 4.91 -13.03 -1.21
N LYS A 293 5.46 -11.82 -1.21
CA LYS A 293 5.76 -11.02 -0.01
C LYS A 293 4.75 -9.91 0.25
N PHE A 294 4.09 -9.45 -0.82
CA PHE A 294 3.07 -8.41 -0.77
C PHE A 294 1.87 -8.80 -1.63
N ALA A 295 0.68 -8.41 -1.21
CA ALA A 295 -0.48 -8.46 -2.05
C ALA A 295 -1.38 -7.24 -1.86
N VAL A 296 -1.94 -6.74 -2.96
CA VAL A 296 -2.73 -5.52 -2.99
C VAL A 296 -4.20 -5.80 -3.31
N SER A 297 -5.08 -5.06 -2.65
CA SER A 297 -6.52 -5.03 -2.87
C SER A 297 -6.93 -3.72 -3.58
N THR A 298 -8.23 -3.52 -3.77
CA THR A 298 -8.82 -2.26 -4.26
C THR A 298 -9.34 -1.44 -3.07
N GLU A 299 -10.48 -1.84 -2.51
CA GLU A 299 -11.17 -1.13 -1.43
C GLU A 299 -11.02 -1.78 -0.05
N ASP A 300 -10.78 -3.08 -0.01
CA ASP A 300 -10.69 -3.84 1.23
C ASP A 300 -9.32 -3.67 1.91
N GLY A 301 -9.28 -3.88 3.21
CA GLY A 301 -8.06 -3.80 4.01
C GLY A 301 -7.89 -2.52 4.84
N PRO A 302 -6.89 -2.52 5.72
CA PRO A 302 -6.62 -1.47 6.69
C PRO A 302 -6.09 -0.18 6.05
N ALA A 303 -6.24 0.94 6.75
CA ALA A 303 -5.71 2.22 6.28
C ALA A 303 -4.18 2.32 6.38
N CYS A 304 -3.57 1.64 7.36
CA CYS A 304 -2.13 1.62 7.52
C CYS A 304 -1.51 0.54 6.64
N PHE A 305 -0.47 0.92 5.88
CA PHE A 305 0.21 0.03 4.92
C PHE A 305 0.76 -1.24 5.58
N SER A 306 1.24 -1.13 6.83
CA SER A 306 1.89 -2.24 7.55
C SER A 306 0.96 -3.08 8.41
N ASP A 307 -0.35 -2.81 8.42
CA ASP A 307 -1.31 -3.62 9.18
C ASP A 307 -1.51 -5.02 8.55
N ASP A 308 -1.57 -5.10 7.22
CA ASP A 308 -1.64 -6.36 6.48
C ASP A 308 -0.92 -6.23 5.13
N LEU A 309 0.26 -6.85 5.00
CA LEU A 309 1.06 -6.83 3.77
C LEU A 309 0.45 -7.68 2.64
N PHE A 310 -0.58 -8.49 2.93
CA PHE A 310 -1.31 -9.30 1.96
C PHE A 310 -2.73 -8.77 1.70
N GLU A 311 -3.08 -7.59 2.23
CA GLU A 311 -4.33 -6.88 1.93
C GLU A 311 -4.06 -5.36 1.84
N ILE A 312 -2.99 -5.00 1.14
CA ILE A 312 -2.56 -3.60 1.01
C ILE A 312 -3.56 -2.84 0.15
N VAL A 313 -4.20 -1.86 0.76
CA VAL A 313 -5.17 -1.03 0.06
C VAL A 313 -4.53 -0.11 -0.97
N ARG A 314 -5.14 -0.06 -2.16
CA ARG A 314 -4.79 0.92 -3.20
C ARG A 314 -5.78 2.07 -3.29
N VAL A 315 -5.31 3.15 -3.92
CA VAL A 315 -6.09 4.33 -4.24
C VAL A 315 -6.25 4.38 -5.75
N GLY A 316 -7.45 4.08 -6.24
CA GLY A 316 -7.78 4.13 -7.66
C GLY A 316 -7.58 5.53 -8.24
N VAL A 317 -7.01 5.61 -9.43
CA VAL A 317 -6.91 6.84 -10.22
C VAL A 317 -7.79 6.68 -11.46
N TYR A 318 -8.70 7.63 -11.66
CA TYR A 318 -9.77 7.56 -12.66
C TYR A 318 -9.74 8.75 -13.60
N SER A 319 -10.55 8.72 -14.67
CA SER A 319 -10.48 9.69 -15.76
C SER A 319 -10.79 11.13 -15.31
N ASP A 320 -11.64 11.27 -14.29
CA ASP A 320 -12.12 12.53 -13.74
C ASP A 320 -11.20 13.13 -12.65
N ASP A 321 -10.07 12.48 -12.36
CA ASP A 321 -9.15 12.95 -11.33
C ASP A 321 -8.40 14.22 -11.77
N SER A 322 -8.88 15.37 -11.30
CA SER A 322 -8.13 16.62 -11.35
C SER A 322 -6.81 16.52 -10.60
N ILE A 323 -5.86 17.43 -10.87
CA ILE A 323 -4.57 17.39 -10.19
C ILE A 323 -4.70 17.64 -8.68
N GLU A 324 -5.73 18.38 -8.24
CA GLU A 324 -6.05 18.60 -6.83
C GLU A 324 -6.58 17.32 -6.17
N LYS A 325 -7.48 16.59 -6.85
CA LYS A 325 -7.99 15.29 -6.39
C LYS A 325 -6.85 14.26 -6.33
N PHE A 326 -5.98 14.26 -7.34
CA PHE A 326 -4.76 13.45 -7.36
C PHE A 326 -3.82 13.79 -6.19
N ALA A 327 -3.55 15.07 -5.95
CA ALA A 327 -2.73 15.54 -4.83
C ALA A 327 -3.27 15.05 -3.46
N LEU A 328 -4.61 15.05 -3.28
CA LEU A 328 -5.23 14.50 -2.08
C LEU A 328 -5.03 12.98 -1.98
N LYS A 329 -5.22 12.25 -3.08
CA LYS A 329 -5.03 10.79 -3.16
C LYS A 329 -3.60 10.37 -2.79
N ILE A 330 -2.60 11.06 -3.32
CA ILE A 330 -1.18 10.76 -3.04
C ILE A 330 -0.68 11.33 -1.70
N SER A 331 -1.48 12.11 -1.00
CA SER A 331 -1.06 12.71 0.28
C SER A 331 -0.79 11.68 1.39
N GLY A 332 -1.19 10.42 1.17
CA GLY A 332 -1.16 9.34 2.16
C GLY A 332 -2.33 9.38 3.15
N LYS A 333 -3.16 10.43 3.12
CA LYS A 333 -4.32 10.58 4.02
C LYS A 333 -5.55 9.83 3.54
N TYR A 334 -5.64 9.53 2.25
CA TYR A 334 -6.85 9.04 1.60
C TYR A 334 -7.38 7.73 2.22
N PRO A 335 -6.55 6.70 2.49
CA PRO A 335 -7.02 5.48 3.16
C PRO A 335 -7.67 5.76 4.53
N PHE A 336 -7.10 6.67 5.33
CA PHE A 336 -7.66 7.04 6.64
C PHE A 336 -8.96 7.83 6.54
N ILE A 337 -9.10 8.69 5.52
CA ILE A 337 -10.37 9.39 5.26
C ILE A 337 -11.45 8.37 4.92
N ARG A 338 -11.12 7.36 4.10
CA ARG A 338 -12.05 6.28 3.73
C ARG A 338 -12.44 5.43 4.92
N GLU A 339 -11.48 4.97 5.73
CA GLU A 339 -11.74 4.21 6.96
C GLU A 339 -12.73 4.94 7.87
N LYS A 340 -12.48 6.23 8.15
CA LYS A 340 -13.40 7.07 8.95
C LYS A 340 -14.80 7.18 8.33
N ARG A 341 -14.91 7.30 7.00
CA ARG A 341 -16.22 7.30 6.32
C ARG A 341 -16.95 5.97 6.51
N ASN A 342 -16.24 4.85 6.45
CA ASN A 342 -16.80 3.52 6.67
C ASN A 342 -17.28 3.34 8.12
N GLU A 343 -16.49 3.77 9.11
CA GLU A 343 -16.88 3.79 10.53
C GLU A 343 -18.17 4.60 10.74
N MET A 344 -18.23 5.82 10.17
CA MET A 344 -19.41 6.68 10.26
C MET A 344 -20.64 6.05 9.58
N LYS A 345 -20.45 5.38 8.43
CA LYS A 345 -21.51 4.65 7.73
C LYS A 345 -22.04 3.50 8.59
N ALA A 346 -21.16 2.71 9.19
CA ALA A 346 -21.50 1.62 10.09
C ALA A 346 -22.28 2.12 11.33
N PHE A 347 -21.81 3.21 11.96
CA PHE A 347 -22.50 3.84 13.08
C PHE A 347 -23.91 4.32 12.72
N ARG A 348 -24.08 5.02 11.58
CA ARG A 348 -25.39 5.45 11.08
C ARG A 348 -26.32 4.26 10.81
N ASN A 349 -25.80 3.17 10.24
CA ASN A 349 -26.58 1.96 10.00
C ASN A 349 -27.03 1.28 11.30
N LYS A 350 -26.18 1.27 12.33
CA LYS A 350 -26.53 0.78 13.67
C LYS A 350 -27.67 1.60 14.29
N ILE A 351 -27.61 2.94 14.19
CA ILE A 351 -28.67 3.85 14.62
C ILE A 351 -29.98 3.56 13.87
N ARG A 352 -29.94 3.48 12.54
CA ARG A 352 -31.15 3.19 11.74
C ARG A 352 -31.79 1.86 12.12
N LYS A 353 -30.98 0.81 12.30
CA LYS A 353 -31.45 -0.50 12.75
C LYS A 353 -32.11 -0.42 14.13
N PHE A 354 -31.51 0.33 15.07
CA PHE A 354 -32.08 0.55 16.39
C PHE A 354 -33.44 1.25 16.34
N PHE A 355 -33.58 2.28 15.49
CA PHE A 355 -34.82 3.03 15.32
C PHE A 355 -35.78 2.45 14.27
N ARG A 356 -35.50 1.26 13.71
CA ARG A 356 -36.29 0.63 12.62
C ARG A 356 -36.54 1.54 11.41
N ILE A 357 -35.63 2.48 11.16
CA ILE A 357 -35.71 3.38 10.00
C ILE A 357 -35.31 2.58 8.76
N LYS A 358 -36.25 2.39 7.82
CA LYS A 358 -35.95 1.75 6.53
C LYS A 358 -34.87 2.53 5.79
N THR A 359 -33.86 1.83 5.30
CA THR A 359 -32.91 2.37 4.31
C THR A 359 -33.64 2.45 2.97
N LYS A 360 -33.63 3.62 2.33
CA LYS A 360 -33.90 3.71 0.89
C LYS A 360 -32.69 3.22 0.11
#